data_AF-A0A7W2T8Z3-F1
#
_entry.id   AF-A0A7W2T8Z3-F1
#
_cell.length_a   1.000
_cell.length_b   1.000
_cell.length_c   1.000
_cell.angle_alpha   90.00
_cell.angle_beta   90.00
_cell.angle_gamma   90.00
#
_symmetry.space_group_name_H-M   'P 1'
#
loop_
_entity.id
_entity.type
_entity.pdbx_description
1 polymer ?
#
loop_
_entity_poly.entity_id
_entity_poly.type
_entity_poly.pdbx_seq_one_letter_code
_entity_poly.pdbx_strand_id
1 'polypeptide(L)'
;MSHLATPEFKKLFENYPFYSQEGNKDPVVVVKLFDTYGSATWYLTEYSEVENNAFGYVTGLSHDEWGYVSLTELESIMLAPQVPRIERDMYFESVKFSELKLKKAC
;
A
#
# COMPACT_ATOMS: atom_id res chain seq x y z
N MET A 1 1.69 -12.23 -15.01
CA MET A 1 1.27 -10.82 -14.94
C MET A 1 1.15 -10.47 -13.47
N SER A 2 1.57 -9.27 -13.07
CA SER A 2 1.43 -8.78 -11.68
C SER A 2 -0.06 -8.61 -11.35
N HIS A 3 -0.49 -9.02 -10.15
CA HIS A 3 -1.88 -8.89 -9.70
C HIS A 3 -2.11 -7.65 -8.83
N LEU A 4 -1.06 -7.08 -8.23
CA LEU A 4 -1.12 -5.82 -7.48
C LEU A 4 -0.89 -4.61 -8.39
N ALA A 5 0.22 -4.57 -9.13
CA ALA A 5 0.62 -3.45 -9.99
C ALA A 5 -0.03 -3.51 -11.39
N THR A 6 -1.35 -3.67 -11.41
CA THR A 6 -2.19 -3.65 -12.62
C THR A 6 -2.21 -2.27 -13.30
N PRO A 7 -2.59 -2.15 -14.58
CA PRO A 7 -2.77 -0.85 -15.23
C PRO A 7 -3.73 0.08 -14.47
N GLU A 8 -4.80 -0.48 -13.91
CA GLU A 8 -5.78 0.25 -13.09
C GLU A 8 -5.15 0.75 -11.79
N PHE A 9 -4.31 -0.07 -11.14
CA PHE A 9 -3.54 0.35 -9.98
C PHE A 9 -2.63 1.53 -10.33
N LYS A 10 -1.85 1.43 -11.42
CA LYS A 10 -0.91 2.47 -11.84
C LYS A 10 -1.61 3.78 -12.12
N LYS A 11 -2.79 3.72 -12.74
CA LYS A 11 -3.64 4.88 -13.02
C LYS A 11 -4.04 5.64 -11.75
N LEU A 12 -4.26 4.96 -10.62
CA LEU A 12 -4.58 5.62 -9.35
C LEU A 12 -3.44 6.53 -8.87
N PHE A 13 -2.20 6.24 -9.24
CA PHE A 13 -1.01 6.98 -8.82
C PHE A 13 -0.49 7.99 -9.86
N GLU A 14 -1.19 8.24 -10.97
CA GLU A 14 -0.75 9.20 -12.00
C GLU A 14 -0.43 10.59 -11.44
N ASN A 15 -1.16 11.03 -10.40
CA ASN A 15 -0.94 12.31 -9.72
C ASN A 15 -0.16 12.19 -8.40
N TYR A 16 0.37 11.00 -8.10
CA TYR A 16 1.07 10.69 -6.86
C TYR A 16 2.41 9.97 -7.10
N PRO A 17 3.31 10.56 -7.93
CA PRO A 17 4.68 10.04 -8.05
C PRO A 17 5.42 10.23 -6.71
N PHE A 18 6.58 9.59 -6.56
CA PHE A 18 7.42 9.81 -5.38
C PHE A 18 7.73 11.29 -5.15
N TYR A 19 7.74 11.66 -3.87
CA TYR A 19 7.98 13.01 -3.35
C TYR A 19 6.89 14.05 -3.71
N SER A 20 5.80 13.66 -4.39
CA SER A 20 4.65 14.54 -4.65
C SER A 20 3.93 14.99 -3.38
N GLN A 21 4.03 14.22 -2.30
CA GLN A 21 3.42 14.52 -1.01
C GLN A 21 4.45 14.81 0.10
N GLU A 22 5.72 15.02 -0.25
CA GLU A 22 6.78 15.29 0.73
C GLU A 22 6.47 16.56 1.56
N GLY A 23 6.70 16.47 2.87
CA GLY A 23 6.40 17.55 3.82
C GLY A 23 4.91 17.72 4.17
N ASN A 24 4.00 16.99 3.50
CA ASN A 24 2.60 16.94 3.90
C ASN A 24 2.44 16.06 5.14
N LYS A 25 1.96 16.64 6.24
CA LYS A 25 1.71 15.92 7.51
C LYS A 25 0.46 15.04 7.47
N ASP A 26 -0.38 15.21 6.46
CA ASP A 26 -1.62 14.48 6.27
C ASP A 26 -1.79 14.09 4.78
N PRO A 27 -0.93 13.17 4.29
CA PRO A 27 -0.93 12.78 2.89
C PRO A 27 -2.23 12.03 2.53
N VAL A 28 -2.59 12.10 1.25
CA VAL A 28 -3.67 11.29 0.68
C VAL A 28 -3.18 9.86 0.53
N VAL A 29 -3.93 8.94 1.13
CA VAL A 29 -3.76 7.50 0.94
C VAL A 29 -4.59 7.11 -0.27
N VAL A 30 -3.92 6.55 -1.27
CA VAL A 30 -4.49 6.25 -2.59
C VAL A 30 -4.95 4.79 -2.66
N VAL A 31 -4.15 3.88 -2.11
CA VAL A 31 -4.43 2.44 -2.13
C VAL A 31 -4.25 1.84 -0.76
N LYS A 32 -5.12 0.89 -0.43
CA LYS A 32 -4.97 -0.01 0.71
C LYS A 32 -4.69 -1.42 0.20
N LEU A 33 -3.57 -2.00 0.65
CA LEU A 33 -3.26 -3.41 0.50
C LEU A 33 -3.37 -4.10 1.86
N PHE A 34 -3.75 -5.36 1.89
CA PHE A 34 -3.86 -6.12 3.13
C PHE A 34 -3.48 -7.57 2.94
N ASP A 35 -2.96 -8.15 4.03
CA ASP A 35 -2.70 -9.58 4.13
C ASP A 35 -4.02 -10.30 4.43
N THR A 36 -4.50 -11.11 3.50
CA THR A 36 -5.76 -11.88 3.63
C THR A 36 -5.70 -12.97 4.70
N TYR A 37 -4.50 -13.35 5.15
CA TYR A 37 -4.25 -14.42 6.14
C TYR A 37 -3.44 -13.93 7.34
N GLY A 38 -3.25 -12.62 7.48
CA GLY A 38 -2.49 -11.99 8.56
C GLY A 38 -3.10 -10.66 8.98
N SER A 39 -2.41 -9.96 9.87
CA SER A 39 -2.87 -8.66 10.40
C SER A 39 -2.32 -7.46 9.63
N ALA A 40 -1.33 -7.67 8.76
CA ALA A 40 -0.62 -6.59 8.09
C ALA A 40 -1.50 -5.83 7.09
N THR A 41 -1.43 -4.51 7.12
CA THR A 41 -2.09 -3.61 6.16
C THR A 41 -1.13 -2.51 5.74
N TRP A 42 -1.08 -2.23 4.43
CA TRP A 42 -0.30 -1.15 3.85
C TRP A 42 -1.22 -0.09 3.26
N TYR A 43 -1.02 1.16 3.67
CA TYR A 43 -1.71 2.35 3.19
C TYR A 43 -0.74 3.15 2.33
N LEU A 44 -0.85 3.01 1.01
CA LEU A 44 0.08 3.55 0.04
C LEU A 44 -0.33 4.98 -0.34
N THR A 45 0.63 5.90 -0.35
CA THR A 45 0.43 7.32 -0.66
C THR A 45 1.05 7.71 -1.99
N GLU A 46 2.15 7.06 -2.38
CA GLU A 46 2.90 7.37 -3.60
C GLU A 46 3.43 6.08 -4.21
N TYR A 47 3.66 6.07 -5.52
CA TYR A 47 4.18 4.91 -6.25
C TYR A 47 5.08 5.34 -7.40
N SER A 48 6.09 4.53 -7.68
CA SER A 48 6.89 4.62 -8.89
C SER A 48 6.84 3.32 -9.67
N GLU A 49 6.45 3.43 -10.93
CA GLU A 49 6.45 2.31 -11.88
C GLU A 49 7.87 1.89 -12.28
N VAL A 50 8.85 2.79 -12.21
CA VAL A 50 10.24 2.51 -12.60
C VAL A 50 10.87 1.49 -11.65
N GLU A 51 10.74 1.70 -10.35
CA GLU A 51 11.24 0.78 -9.32
C GLU A 51 10.22 -0.29 -8.90
N ASN A 52 8.96 -0.16 -9.33
CA ASN A 52 7.82 -0.94 -8.81
C ASN A 52 7.70 -0.91 -7.28
N ASN A 53 7.99 0.25 -6.70
CA ASN A 53 7.94 0.48 -5.27
C ASN A 53 6.88 1.55 -4.96
N ALA A 54 6.29 1.45 -3.77
CA ALA A 54 5.43 2.47 -3.21
C ALA A 54 6.05 3.06 -1.94
N PHE A 55 5.54 4.22 -1.53
CA PHE A 55 5.77 4.79 -0.20
C PHE A 55 4.43 4.81 0.53
N GLY A 56 4.45 4.50 1.82
CA GLY A 56 3.22 4.45 2.60
C GLY A 56 3.44 4.08 4.05
N TYR A 57 2.32 3.84 4.73
CA TYR A 57 2.28 3.45 6.13
C TYR A 57 1.88 1.98 6.27
N VAL A 58 2.63 1.21 7.04
CA VAL A 58 2.29 -0.18 7.39
C VAL A 58 1.87 -0.27 8.84
N THR A 59 0.89 -1.12 9.12
CA THR A 59 0.40 -1.43 10.47
C THR A 59 0.00 -2.90 10.58
N GLY A 60 -0.25 -3.37 11.80
CA GLY A 60 -0.63 -4.77 12.07
C GLY A 60 0.55 -5.74 12.03
N LEU A 61 1.77 -5.21 12.04
CA LEU A 61 3.02 -5.93 12.32
C LEU A 61 3.47 -5.61 13.75
N SER A 62 4.73 -5.92 14.10
CA SER A 62 5.29 -5.59 15.42
C SER A 62 5.34 -4.08 15.69
N HIS A 63 5.51 -3.27 14.65
CA HIS A 63 5.52 -1.81 14.73
C HIS A 63 4.79 -1.21 13.55
N ASP A 64 4.18 -0.04 13.78
CA ASP A 64 3.63 0.77 12.72
C ASP A 64 4.70 1.75 12.21
N GLU A 65 4.89 1.83 10.90
CA GLU A 65 5.96 2.62 10.31
C GLU A 65 5.61 3.23 8.95
N TRP A 66 6.24 4.36 8.65
CA TRP A 66 6.26 4.94 7.30
C TRP A 66 7.51 4.46 6.58
N GLY A 67 7.37 4.06 5.32
CA GLY A 67 8.52 3.59 4.56
C GLY A 67 8.20 3.24 3.13
N TYR A 68 9.27 2.86 2.42
CA TYR A 68 9.17 2.29 1.09
C TYR A 68 8.78 0.82 1.18
N VAL A 69 7.97 0.38 0.23
CA VAL A 69 7.51 -1.00 0.12
C VAL A 69 7.65 -1.46 -1.33
N SER A 70 8.24 -2.64 -1.52
CA SER A 70 8.33 -3.25 -2.84
C SER A 70 7.09 -4.07 -3.14
N LEU A 71 6.39 -3.72 -4.21
CA LEU A 71 5.22 -4.49 -4.66
C LEU A 71 5.66 -5.85 -5.20
N THR A 72 6.86 -5.94 -5.78
CA THR A 72 7.47 -7.22 -6.18
C THR A 72 7.65 -8.15 -4.98
N GLU A 73 8.13 -7.63 -3.84
CA GLU A 73 8.28 -8.44 -2.62
C GLU A 73 6.92 -8.83 -2.05
N LEU A 74 5.95 -7.89 -1.97
CA LEU A 74 4.59 -8.20 -1.50
C LEU A 74 3.90 -9.27 -2.37
N GLU A 75 4.04 -9.21 -3.69
CA GLU A 75 3.50 -10.21 -4.62
C GLU A 75 4.14 -11.59 -4.46
N SER A 76 5.40 -11.65 -4.01
CA SER A 76 6.09 -12.91 -3.75
C SER A 76 5.57 -13.61 -2.49
N ILE A 77 4.82 -12.91 -1.64
CA ILE A 77 4.21 -13.47 -0.43
C ILE A 77 2.98 -14.28 -0.85
N MET A 78 3.14 -15.59 -0.84
CA MET A 78 2.13 -16.57 -1.22
C MET A 78 1.74 -17.44 -0.03
N LEU A 79 0.44 -17.76 0.11
CA LEU A 79 0.00 -18.81 1.04
C LEU A 79 0.32 -20.20 0.49
N ALA A 80 0.16 -20.37 -0.83
CA ALA A 80 0.42 -21.60 -1.58
C ALA A 80 0.80 -21.22 -3.04
N PRO A 81 1.31 -22.14 -3.89
CA PRO A 81 1.88 -21.81 -5.20
C PRO A 81 1.03 -20.98 -6.17
N GLN A 82 -0.28 -20.83 -5.92
CA GLN A 82 -1.22 -20.05 -6.72
C GLN A 82 -2.21 -19.22 -5.87
N VAL A 83 -1.96 -19.11 -4.55
CA VAL A 83 -2.83 -18.36 -3.64
C VAL A 83 -2.05 -17.15 -3.13
N PRO A 84 -2.24 -15.97 -3.75
CA PRO A 84 -1.62 -14.74 -3.25
C PRO A 84 -2.12 -14.45 -1.85
N ARG A 85 -1.23 -13.90 -1.03
CA ARG A 85 -1.57 -13.54 0.35
C ARG A 85 -1.93 -12.07 0.46
N ILE A 86 -1.26 -11.21 -0.30
CA ILE A 86 -1.51 -9.78 -0.33
C ILE A 86 -2.51 -9.46 -1.43
N GLU A 87 -3.54 -8.70 -1.06
CA GLU A 87 -4.60 -8.27 -1.96
C GLU A 87 -4.83 -6.76 -1.86
N ARG A 88 -5.39 -6.17 -2.92
CA ARG A 88 -5.84 -4.78 -2.93
C ARG A 88 -7.30 -4.68 -2.49
N ASP A 89 -7.58 -3.72 -1.61
CA ASP A 89 -8.96 -3.38 -1.26
C ASP A 89 -9.60 -2.59 -2.42
N MET A 90 -10.48 -3.26 -3.18
CA MET A 90 -11.14 -2.69 -4.36
C MET A 90 -12.21 -1.65 -4.02
N TYR A 91 -12.68 -1.61 -2.78
CA TYR A 91 -13.72 -0.69 -2.30
C TYR A 91 -13.14 0.46 -1.46
N PHE A 92 -11.82 0.50 -1.30
CA PHE A 92 -11.16 1.60 -0.63
C PHE A 92 -11.18 2.86 -1.51
N GLU A 93 -11.75 3.92 -0.96
CA GLU A 93 -11.72 5.26 -1.55
C GLU A 93 -10.54 6.05 -0.98
N SER A 94 -9.92 6.89 -1.80
CA SER A 94 -8.79 7.70 -1.35
C SER A 94 -9.24 8.72 -0.30
N VAL A 95 -8.50 8.77 0.80
CA VAL A 95 -8.78 9.64 1.95
C VAL A 95 -7.49 10.19 2.51
N LYS A 96 -7.55 11.25 3.31
CA LYS A 96 -6.37 11.69 4.05
C LYS A 96 -5.98 10.67 5.11
N PHE A 97 -4.69 10.57 5.41
CA PHE A 97 -4.17 9.63 6.39
C PHE A 97 -4.88 9.75 7.75
N SER A 98 -5.16 10.97 8.21
CA SER A 98 -5.87 11.24 9.46
C SER A 98 -7.29 10.68 9.52
N GLU A 99 -7.93 10.47 8.37
CA GLU A 99 -9.30 9.96 8.26
C GLU A 99 -9.41 8.44 8.41
N LEU A 100 -8.28 7.72 8.30
CA LEU A 100 -8.24 6.27 8.49
C LEU A 100 -8.62 5.84 9.92
N LYS A 101 -8.53 6.74 10.90
CA LYS A 101 -8.86 6.50 12.32
C LYS A 101 -8.24 5.20 12.86
N LEU A 102 -6.99 4.93 12.47
CA LEU A 102 -6.28 3.73 12.87
C LEU A 102 -6.10 3.68 14.39
N LYS A 103 -6.31 2.50 14.97
CA LYS A 103 -5.83 2.21 16.32
C LYS A 103 -4.37 1.81 16.19
N LYS A 104 -3.49 2.46 16.94
CA LYS A 104 -2.06 2.08 16.95
C LYS A 104 -1.91 0.62 17.36
N ALA A 105 -1.00 -0.10 16.72
CA ALA A 105 -0.57 -1.40 17.21
C ALA A 105 -0.04 -1.25 18.65
N CYS A 106 -0.44 -2.16 19.54
CA CYS A 106 -0.04 -2.19 20.94
C CYS A 106 1.41 -2.64 21.11
#